data_AF-A0A524GE95-F1
#
_entry.id   AF-A0A524GE95-F1
#
_cell.length_a   1.000
_cell.length_b   1.000
_cell.length_c   1.000
_cell.angle_alpha   90.00
_cell.angle_beta   90.00
_cell.angle_gamma   90.00
#
_symmetry.space_group_name_H-M   'P 1'
#
loop_
_entity.id
_entity.type
_entity.pdbx_description
1 polymer ?
#
loop_
_entity_poly.entity_id
_entity_poly.type
_entity_poly.pdbx_seq_one_letter_code
_entity_poly.pdbx_strand_id
1 'polypeptide(L)' 'MALLNIEDIVTATGGRIICGDAHSFSGVSIDSRTIREGELFIPLTGSRFDGHAFLPNALRKGNGALVSRVSGPREG' A
#
# COMPACT_ATOMS: atom_id res chain seq x y z
N MET A 1 -12.72 -17.21 1.57
CA MET A 1 -12.09 -15.95 1.15
C MET A 1 -10.59 -16.14 1.29
N ALA A 2 -9.81 -15.95 0.24
CA ALA A 2 -8.35 -16.05 0.32
C ALA A 2 -7.80 -14.74 0.89
N LEU A 3 -6.94 -14.84 1.89
CA LEU A 3 -6.18 -13.70 2.41
C LEU A 3 -4.90 -13.54 1.58
N LEU A 4 -4.52 -12.31 1.29
CA LEU A 4 -3.23 -12.00 0.67
C LEU A 4 -2.18 -11.92 1.79
N ASN A 5 -1.19 -12.81 1.79
CA ASN A 5 -0.13 -12.77 2.79
C ASN A 5 1.02 -11.85 2.36
N ILE A 6 1.68 -11.24 3.35
CA ILE A 6 2.81 -10.35 3.09
C ILE A 6 3.96 -11.07 2.39
N GLU A 7 4.19 -12.34 2.70
CA GLU A 7 5.23 -13.18 2.07
C GLU A 7 4.97 -13.36 0.57
N ASP A 8 3.71 -13.62 0.17
CA ASP A 8 3.31 -13.73 -1.23
C ASP A 8 3.48 -12.40 -1.96
N ILE A 9 3.12 -11.29 -1.31
CA ILE A 9 3.27 -9.95 -1.87
C ILE A 9 4.74 -9.63 -2.11
N VAL A 10 5.60 -9.86 -1.12
CA VAL A 10 7.05 -9.62 -1.21
C VAL A 10 7.65 -10.48 -2.32
N THR A 11 7.29 -11.77 -2.36
CA THR A 11 7.77 -12.71 -3.39
C THR A 11 7.32 -12.31 -4.79
N ALA A 12 6.05 -11.94 -4.97
CA ALA A 12 5.49 -11.58 -6.27
C ALA A 12 6.01 -10.23 -6.79
N THR A 13 6.30 -9.29 -5.89
CA THR A 13 6.75 -7.94 -6.26
C THR A 13 8.26 -7.79 -6.30
N GLY A 14 9.02 -8.68 -5.65
CA GLY A 14 10.44 -8.47 -5.37
C GLY A 14 10.70 -7.28 -4.43
N GLY A 15 9.66 -6.81 -3.73
CA GLY A 15 9.73 -5.67 -2.83
C GLY A 15 10.41 -6.00 -1.49
N ARG A 16 10.34 -5.04 -0.56
CA ARG A 16 10.76 -5.25 0.83
C ARG A 16 9.81 -4.56 1.78
N ILE A 17 9.67 -5.10 2.98
CA ILE A 17 8.90 -4.47 4.06
C ILE A 17 9.73 -3.29 4.59
N ILE A 18 9.14 -2.10 4.57
CA ILE A 18 9.78 -0.87 5.08
C ILE A 18 9.44 -0.66 6.56
N CYS A 19 8.20 -0.93 6.95
CA CYS A 19 7.72 -0.82 8.31
C CYS A 19 6.42 -1.63 8.51
N GLY A 20 6.10 -1.90 9.79
CA GLY A 20 4.87 -2.54 10.23
C GLY A 20 4.95 -4.07 10.34
N ASP A 21 3.98 -4.63 11.06
CA ASP A 21 3.87 -6.06 11.41
C ASP A 21 2.63 -6.71 10.76
N ALA A 22 2.02 -6.05 9.77
CA ALA A 22 0.85 -6.61 9.09
C ALA A 22 1.24 -7.83 8.25
N HIS A 23 0.67 -8.98 8.60
CA HIS A 23 0.98 -10.27 7.94
C HIS A 23 0.00 -10.64 6.82
N SER A 24 -1.23 -10.12 6.86
CA SER A 24 -2.31 -10.54 5.97
C SER A 24 -3.24 -9.39 5.60
N PHE A 25 -3.79 -9.45 4.39
CA PHE A 25 -4.71 -8.47 3.83
C PHE A 25 -5.97 -9.16 3.28
N SER A 26 -7.13 -8.56 3.49
CA SER A 26 -8.42 -9.04 2.98
C SER A 26 -8.62 -8.79 1.49
N GLY A 27 -7.83 -7.89 0.92
CA GLY A 27 -7.89 -7.48 -0.48
C GLY A 27 -6.89 -6.37 -0.79
N VAL A 28 -6.99 -5.83 -1.99
CA VAL A 28 -6.18 -4.70 -2.47
C VAL A 28 -7.09 -3.60 -2.99
N SER A 29 -6.73 -2.34 -2.78
CA SER A 29 -7.43 -1.19 -3.34
C SER A 29 -6.45 -0.19 -3.94
N ILE A 30 -6.77 0.29 -5.14
CA ILE A 30 -6.02 1.35 -5.83
C ILE A 30 -6.65 2.74 -5.65
N ASP A 31 -7.84 2.82 -5.04
CA ASP A 31 -8.56 4.07 -4.79
C ASP A 31 -8.72 4.29 -3.28
N SER A 32 -8.12 5.38 -2.79
CA SER A 32 -8.11 5.69 -1.36
C SER A 32 -9.50 6.06 -0.81
N ARG A 33 -10.50 6.31 -1.67
CA ARG A 33 -11.87 6.65 -1.25
C ARG A 33 -12.68 5.39 -0.99
N THR A 34 -12.38 4.30 -1.70
CA THR A 34 -13.08 3.01 -1.57
C THR A 34 -12.38 2.02 -0.65
N ILE A 35 -11.11 2.24 -0.29
CA ILE A 35 -10.35 1.34 0.59
C ILE A 35 -11.05 1.08 1.93
N ARG A 36 -11.01 -0.18 2.34
CA ARG A 36 -11.64 -0.71 3.55
C ARG A 36 -10.61 -1.24 4.53
N GLU A 37 -11.08 -1.50 5.74
CA GLU A 37 -10.29 -2.16 6.78
C GLU A 37 -9.80 -3.53 6.33
N GLY A 38 -8.53 -3.82 6.61
CA GLY A 38 -7.87 -5.05 6.17
C GLY A 38 -7.32 -5.02 4.75
N GLU A 39 -7.64 -4.03 3.92
CA GLU A 39 -7.13 -3.95 2.54
C GLU A 39 -5.75 -3.30 2.46
N LEU A 40 -4.98 -3.70 1.44
CA LEU A 40 -3.70 -3.10 1.08
C LEU A 40 -3.90 -2.00 0.04
N PHE A 41 -3.38 -0.81 0.29
CA PHE A 41 -3.43 0.29 -0.67
C PHE A 41 -2.30 0.19 -1.71
N ILE A 42 -2.62 0.33 -3.00
CA ILE A 42 -1.64 0.38 -4.09
C ILE A 42 -1.80 1.71 -4.84
N PRO A 43 -1.04 2.76 -4.48
CA PRO A 43 -1.11 4.03 -5.20
C PRO A 43 -0.58 3.88 -6.62
N LEU A 44 -1.44 4.17 -7.59
CA LEU A 44 -1.04 4.28 -8.99
C LEU A 44 -0.46 5.67 -9.26
N THR A 45 0.63 5.71 -10.03
CA THR A 45 1.24 6.96 -10.50
C THR A 45 1.05 7.06 -12.00
N GLY A 46 0.55 8.19 -12.48
CA GLY A 46 0.40 8.51 -13.90
C GLY A 46 0.82 9.95 -14.18
N SER A 47 0.86 10.33 -15.45
CA SER A 47 1.41 11.61 -15.91
C SER A 47 0.72 12.85 -15.34
N ARG A 48 -0.54 12.73 -14.89
CA ARG A 48 -1.33 13.82 -14.27
C ARG A 48 -1.70 13.57 -12.81
N PHE A 49 -1.39 12.39 -12.26
CA PHE A 49 -1.91 11.98 -10.97
C PHE A 49 -0.89 11.14 -10.19
N ASP A 50 -0.61 11.56 -8.97
CA ASP A 50 0.27 10.82 -8.06
C ASP A 50 -0.54 10.27 -6.89
N GLY A 51 -0.88 8.99 -6.96
CA GLY A 51 -1.61 8.28 -5.91
C GLY A 51 -0.88 8.27 -4.56
N HIS A 52 0.44 8.48 -4.55
CA HIS A 52 1.23 8.51 -3.30
C HIS A 52 0.81 9.67 -2.39
N ALA A 53 0.27 10.77 -2.94
CA ALA A 53 -0.27 11.87 -2.15
C ALA A 53 -1.43 11.45 -1.24
N PHE A 54 -2.09 10.32 -1.54
CA PHE A 54 -3.24 9.81 -0.79
C PHE A 54 -2.87 8.72 0.23
N LEU A 55 -1.58 8.40 0.38
CA LEU A 55 -1.10 7.45 1.40
C LEU A 55 -1.62 7.78 2.81
N PRO A 56 -1.58 9.03 3.31
CA PRO A 56 -2.07 9.33 4.65
C PRO A 56 -3.55 9.01 4.83
N ASN A 57 -4.37 9.25 3.80
CA ASN A 57 -5.81 8.96 3.89
C ASN A 57 -6.10 7.46 3.76
N ALA A 58 -5.38 6.77 2.87
CA ALA A 58 -5.54 5.34 2.68
C ALA A 58 -5.13 4.55 3.94
N LEU A 59 -4.00 4.91 4.55
CA LEU A 59 -3.49 4.27 5.76
C LEU A 59 -4.34 4.52 7.02
N ARG A 60 -5.27 5.48 6.99
CA ARG A 60 -6.24 5.66 8.08
C ARG A 60 -7.30 4.56 8.13
N LYS A 61 -7.51 3.83 7.03
CA LYS A 61 -8.54 2.78 6.90
C LYS A 61 -7.93 1.44 6.52
N GLY A 62 -7.02 1.45 5.55
CA GLY A 62 -6.32 0.26 5.09
C GLY A 62 -5.31 -0.24 6.11
N ASN A 63 -4.92 -1.50 5.95
CA ASN A 63 -3.99 -2.19 6.84
C ASN A 63 -2.53 -2.10 6.36
N GLY A 64 -2.27 -1.33 5.30
CA GLY A 64 -0.94 -1.12 4.76
C GLY A 64 -0.96 -0.50 3.37
N ALA A 65 0.23 -0.25 2.80
CA ALA A 65 0.37 0.21 1.43
C ALA A 65 1.59 -0.42 0.75
N LEU A 66 1.45 -0.75 -0.53
CA LEU A 66 2.53 -1.18 -1.41
C LEU A 66 2.85 -0.05 -2.40
N VAL A 67 4.00 0.56 -2.24
CA VAL A 67 4.43 1.74 -3.02
C VAL A 67 5.55 1.37 -3.99
N SER A 68 5.58 2.00 -5.16
CA SER A 68 6.66 1.79 -6.14
C SER A 68 7.95 2.52 -5.78
N ARG A 69 7.87 3.49 -4.86
CA ARG A 69 9.00 4.27 -4.37
C ARG A 69 8.80 4.67 -2.92
N VAL A 70 9.88 4.57 -2.14
CA VAL A 70 9.89 5.05 -0.77
C VAL A 70 10.08 6.57 -0.81
N SER A 71 8.99 7.32 -0.64
CA SER A 71 9.09 8.75 -0.37
C SER A 71 9.45 8.93 1.11
N GLY A 72 10.74 8.88 1.42
CA GLY A 72 11.25 9.35 2.71
C GLY A 72 11.08 10.86 2.84
N PRO A 73 11.22 11.44 4.05
CA PRO A 73 11.32 12.89 4.19
C PRO A 73 12.43 13.37 3.25
N ARG A 74 12.16 14.45 2.51
CA ARG A 74 13.22 15.17 1.82
C ARG A 74 14.15 15.67 2.92
N GLU A 75 15.28 15.01 3.11
CA GLU A 75 16.37 15.60 3.88
C GLU A 75 16.78 16.87 3.11
N GLY A 76 16.44 18.00 3.69
CA GLY A 76 16.89 19.33 3.30
C GLY A 76 17.75 19.88 4.43
#